data_AF-A0A7L5FCM1-F1
#
_entry.id   AF-A0A7L5FCM1-F1
#
_cell.length_a   1.000
_cell.length_b   1.000
_cell.length_c   1.000
_cell.angle_alpha   90.00
_cell.angle_beta   90.00
_cell.angle_gamma   90.00
#
_symmetry.space_group_name_H-M   'P 1'
#
loop_
_entity.id
_entity.type
_entity.pdbx_description
1 polymer ?
#
loop_
_entity_poly.entity_id
_entity_poly.type
_entity_poly.pdbx_seq_one_letter_code
_entity_poly.pdbx_strand_id
1 'polypeptide(L)'
;MSSNNKAPKKRIEYRGKNIRASRTGGISVTETISEDGYGATINTNHGLRLHKKLFKGARMGFQRGNFQFIGRYKSGPFNFNISKGGVSTSIKNKRGSYNLFKPNYSSFKLAGVQVRGKNAAALQLIGIVWSLVATVFKLLWHIGVAALWLVFLTIKWVVDFVIGFYNGYKSSG
;
A
#
# COMPACT_ATOMS: atom_id res chain seq x y z
N MET A 1 -1.33 -32.81 -28.05
CA MET A 1 -2.53 -32.64 -27.20
C MET A 1 -3.09 -31.24 -27.43
N SER A 2 -4.27 -31.15 -28.04
CA SER A 2 -4.91 -29.89 -28.49
C SER A 2 -5.38 -29.04 -27.30
N SER A 3 -4.83 -27.85 -27.14
CA SER A 3 -5.29 -26.84 -26.17
C SER A 3 -6.53 -26.13 -26.71
N ASN A 4 -7.69 -26.55 -26.24
CA ASN A 4 -8.98 -25.96 -26.58
C ASN A 4 -9.03 -24.48 -26.15
N ASN A 5 -8.80 -23.58 -27.10
CA ASN A 5 -8.78 -22.14 -26.92
C ASN A 5 -10.23 -21.64 -26.77
N LYS A 6 -10.83 -21.80 -25.58
CA LYS A 6 -12.19 -21.34 -25.30
C LYS A 6 -12.23 -19.80 -25.38
N ALA A 7 -12.89 -19.28 -26.40
CA ALA A 7 -13.15 -17.85 -26.56
C ALA A 7 -13.76 -17.23 -25.27
N PRO A 8 -13.44 -15.97 -24.94
CA PRO A 8 -13.93 -15.33 -23.73
C PRO A 8 -15.47 -15.26 -23.74
N LYS A 9 -16.11 -15.97 -22.81
CA LYS A 9 -17.57 -16.04 -22.70
C LYS A 9 -18.12 -14.70 -22.19
N LYS A 10 -18.76 -13.92 -23.06
CA LYS A 10 -19.38 -12.63 -22.71
C LYS A 10 -20.48 -12.87 -21.68
N ARG A 11 -20.41 -12.20 -20.52
CA ARG A 11 -21.35 -12.38 -19.40
C ARG A 11 -22.61 -11.54 -19.64
N ILE A 12 -23.75 -12.20 -19.84
CA ILE A 12 -25.05 -11.54 -19.93
C ILE A 12 -25.68 -11.52 -18.53
N GLU A 13 -25.68 -10.35 -17.89
CA GLU A 13 -26.35 -10.13 -16.60
C GLU A 13 -27.07 -8.79 -16.57
N TYR A 14 -28.25 -8.77 -15.96
CA TYR A 14 -28.97 -7.57 -15.59
C TYR A 14 -28.77 -7.32 -14.09
N ARG A 15 -28.39 -6.10 -13.70
CA ARG A 15 -28.22 -5.68 -12.32
C ARG A 15 -29.09 -4.45 -12.04
N GLY A 16 -30.14 -4.65 -11.25
CA GLY A 16 -30.89 -3.59 -10.59
C GLY A 16 -30.35 -3.28 -9.19
N LYS A 17 -31.04 -2.41 -8.44
CA LYS A 17 -30.63 -1.95 -7.10
C LYS A 17 -30.49 -3.09 -6.09
N ASN A 18 -31.50 -3.93 -5.97
CA ASN A 18 -31.53 -5.10 -5.07
C ASN A 18 -31.65 -6.43 -5.82
N ILE A 19 -31.81 -6.40 -7.15
CA ILE A 19 -32.11 -7.59 -7.97
C ILE A 19 -30.98 -7.81 -8.98
N ARG A 20 -30.55 -9.06 -9.12
CA ARG A 20 -29.61 -9.47 -10.16
C ARG A 20 -30.15 -10.70 -10.87
N ALA A 21 -30.32 -10.58 -12.18
CA ALA A 21 -30.72 -11.67 -13.05
C ALA A 21 -29.56 -12.03 -13.99
N SER A 22 -29.20 -13.31 -14.08
CA SER A 22 -28.11 -13.74 -14.95
C SER A 22 -28.36 -15.13 -15.53
N ARG A 23 -27.91 -15.37 -16.76
CA ARG A 23 -28.11 -16.64 -17.48
C ARG A 23 -27.56 -17.86 -16.73
N THR A 24 -26.50 -17.68 -15.94
CA THR A 24 -25.85 -18.77 -15.20
C THR A 24 -26.16 -18.79 -13.70
N GLY A 25 -26.57 -17.65 -13.12
CA GLY A 25 -26.77 -17.51 -11.68
C GLY A 25 -28.21 -17.28 -11.26
N GLY A 26 -29.16 -17.33 -12.19
CA GLY A 26 -30.58 -17.11 -11.93
C GLY A 26 -30.90 -15.68 -11.51
N ILE A 27 -32.06 -15.52 -10.87
CA ILE A 27 -32.53 -14.29 -10.25
C ILE A 27 -32.14 -14.33 -8.77
N SER A 28 -31.56 -13.26 -8.25
CA SER A 28 -31.22 -13.12 -6.83
C SER A 28 -31.64 -11.76 -6.33
N VAL A 29 -32.26 -11.73 -5.15
CA VAL A 29 -32.56 -10.49 -4.42
C VAL A 29 -31.57 -10.36 -3.28
N THR A 30 -31.02 -9.16 -3.09
CA THR A 30 -30.09 -8.84 -2.00
C THR A 30 -30.54 -7.56 -1.32
N GLU A 31 -30.73 -7.63 -0.02
CA GLU A 31 -30.93 -6.45 0.83
C GLU A 31 -29.79 -6.37 1.84
N THR A 32 -29.27 -5.17 2.04
CA THR A 32 -28.20 -4.91 3.02
C THR A 32 -28.62 -3.77 3.91
N ILE A 33 -28.71 -4.06 5.21
CA ILE A 33 -28.92 -3.08 6.26
C ILE A 33 -27.58 -2.95 6.98
N SER A 34 -26.98 -1.78 6.90
CA SER A 34 -25.72 -1.48 7.57
C SER A 34 -25.84 -0.17 8.32
N GLU A 35 -25.55 -0.23 9.61
CA GLU A 35 -25.42 0.92 10.51
C GLU A 35 -23.96 1.07 10.94
N ASP A 36 -23.64 2.12 11.70
CA ASP A 36 -22.25 2.42 12.03
C ASP A 36 -21.67 1.36 12.99
N GLY A 37 -20.95 0.40 12.40
CA GLY A 37 -20.26 -0.67 13.12
C GLY A 37 -20.90 -2.05 13.04
N TYR A 38 -22.10 -2.22 12.49
CA TYR A 38 -22.68 -3.54 12.22
C TYR A 38 -23.51 -3.55 10.94
N GLY A 39 -23.61 -4.72 10.31
CA GLY A 39 -24.47 -4.85 9.14
C GLY A 39 -24.88 -6.28 8.86
N ALA A 40 -26.11 -6.40 8.38
CA ALA A 40 -26.74 -7.63 7.96
C ALA A 40 -27.07 -7.54 6.46
N THR A 41 -26.59 -8.51 5.69
CA THR A 41 -26.98 -8.70 4.30
C THR A 41 -27.75 -10.00 4.19
N ILE A 42 -28.94 -9.94 3.59
CA ILE A 42 -29.75 -11.11 3.25
C ILE A 42 -29.72 -11.24 1.74
N ASN A 43 -29.37 -12.42 1.24
CA ASN A 43 -29.41 -12.74 -0.18
C ASN A 43 -30.13 -14.07 -0.41
N THR A 44 -31.07 -14.12 -1.35
CA THR A 44 -31.89 -15.31 -1.62
C THR A 44 -31.07 -16.56 -1.98
N ASN A 45 -29.98 -16.39 -2.74
CA ASN A 45 -29.14 -17.51 -3.22
C ASN A 45 -27.98 -17.83 -2.28
N HIS A 46 -27.65 -16.91 -1.38
CA HIS A 46 -26.40 -16.93 -0.64
C HIS A 46 -26.58 -16.82 0.87
N GLY A 47 -27.82 -16.73 1.35
CA GLY A 47 -28.20 -16.69 2.75
C GLY A 47 -27.82 -15.38 3.45
N LEU A 48 -27.67 -15.49 4.77
CA LEU A 48 -27.38 -14.38 5.67
C LEU A 48 -25.87 -14.13 5.82
N ARG A 49 -25.51 -12.84 5.86
CA ARG A 49 -24.20 -12.36 6.23
C ARG A 49 -24.32 -11.29 7.30
N LEU A 50 -23.80 -11.56 8.49
CA LEU A 50 -23.71 -10.62 9.59
C LEU A 50 -22.25 -10.18 9.76
N HIS A 51 -22.02 -8.92 10.07
CA HIS A 51 -20.70 -8.46 10.48
C HIS A 51 -20.79 -7.34 11.52
N LYS A 52 -19.80 -7.31 12.40
CA LYS A 52 -19.58 -6.29 13.42
C LYS A 52 -18.14 -5.80 13.33
N LYS A 53 -17.96 -4.49 13.20
CA LYS A 53 -16.68 -3.78 13.24
C LYS A 53 -16.25 -3.69 14.70
N LEU A 54 -14.99 -4.06 14.97
CA LEU A 54 -14.42 -3.99 16.31
C LEU A 54 -13.66 -2.68 16.50
N PHE A 55 -12.87 -2.31 15.50
CA PHE A 55 -12.12 -1.07 15.45
C PHE A 55 -11.74 -0.78 13.99
N LYS A 56 -11.10 0.36 13.72
CA LYS A 56 -10.71 0.76 12.35
C LYS A 56 -9.75 -0.27 11.75
N GLY A 57 -10.28 -1.09 10.83
CA GLY A 57 -9.51 -2.11 10.14
C GLY A 57 -9.87 -3.54 10.52
N ALA A 58 -10.47 -3.83 11.68
CA ALA A 58 -10.96 -5.18 12.00
C ALA A 58 -12.46 -5.29 12.17
N ARG A 59 -12.94 -6.44 11.70
CA ARG A 59 -14.33 -6.87 11.83
C ARG A 59 -14.38 -8.37 12.08
N MET A 60 -15.40 -8.77 12.81
CA MET A 60 -15.84 -10.15 12.94
C MET A 60 -17.22 -10.29 12.31
N GLY A 61 -17.61 -11.49 11.94
CA GLY A 61 -18.92 -11.72 11.34
C GLY A 61 -19.18 -13.17 11.03
N PHE A 62 -20.38 -13.45 10.53
CA PHE A 62 -20.78 -14.75 10.04
C PHE A 62 -21.26 -14.60 8.61
N GLN A 63 -20.82 -15.49 7.71
CA GLN A 63 -21.29 -15.54 6.34
C GLN A 63 -21.58 -16.98 5.98
N ARG A 64 -22.83 -17.30 5.63
CA ARG A 64 -23.25 -18.68 5.31
C ARG A 64 -22.86 -19.67 6.41
N GLY A 65 -23.15 -19.34 7.67
CA GLY A 65 -22.81 -20.17 8.84
C GLY A 65 -21.33 -20.14 9.26
N ASN A 66 -20.41 -19.59 8.47
CA ASN A 66 -18.99 -19.56 8.81
C ASN A 66 -18.57 -18.26 9.51
N PHE A 67 -17.90 -18.39 10.65
CA PHE A 67 -17.26 -17.26 11.34
C PHE A 67 -16.10 -16.71 10.52
N GLN A 68 -16.11 -15.39 10.30
CA GLN A 68 -15.07 -14.63 9.62
C GLN A 68 -14.50 -13.57 10.56
N PHE A 69 -13.20 -13.69 10.83
CA PHE A 69 -12.41 -12.62 11.41
C PHE A 69 -11.49 -12.04 10.34
N ILE A 70 -11.55 -10.72 10.15
CA ILE A 70 -10.75 -10.01 9.14
C ILE A 70 -10.24 -8.72 9.77
N GLY A 71 -8.92 -8.59 9.88
CA GLY A 71 -8.24 -7.34 10.18
C GLY A 71 -7.39 -6.89 9.00
N ARG A 72 -7.51 -5.62 8.61
CA ARG A 72 -6.79 -4.98 7.51
C ARG A 72 -6.37 -3.61 7.97
N TYR A 73 -5.08 -3.45 8.17
CA TYR A 73 -4.47 -2.22 8.63
C TYR A 73 -3.53 -1.71 7.56
N LYS A 74 -3.59 -0.40 7.33
CA LYS A 74 -2.75 0.27 6.34
C LYS A 74 -2.14 1.49 7.00
N SER A 75 -0.81 1.55 6.98
CA SER A 75 -0.04 2.69 7.43
C SER A 75 0.99 3.03 6.35
N GLY A 76 0.72 4.11 5.60
CA GLY A 76 1.55 4.54 4.48
C GLY A 76 1.79 3.42 3.45
N PRO A 77 3.06 3.05 3.18
CA PRO A 77 3.40 1.97 2.26
C PRO A 77 3.14 0.58 2.85
N PHE A 78 3.02 0.43 4.17
CA PHE A 78 2.84 -0.86 4.83
C PHE A 78 1.36 -1.25 4.94
N ASN A 79 1.07 -2.52 4.63
CA ASN A 79 -0.23 -3.13 4.79
C ASN A 79 -0.08 -4.40 5.62
N PHE A 80 -0.87 -4.52 6.67
CA PHE A 80 -0.97 -5.71 7.51
C PHE A 80 -2.37 -6.28 7.39
N ASN A 81 -2.48 -7.55 7.03
CA ASN A 81 -3.75 -8.25 6.94
C ASN A 81 -3.70 -9.48 7.84
N ILE A 82 -4.71 -9.62 8.68
CA ILE A 82 -4.94 -10.76 9.55
C ILE A 82 -6.30 -11.36 9.22
N SER A 83 -6.37 -12.68 9.23
CA SER A 83 -7.61 -13.42 9.00
C SER A 83 -7.55 -14.77 9.71
N LYS A 84 -8.68 -15.50 9.71
CA LYS A 84 -8.71 -16.89 10.21
C LYS A 84 -7.65 -17.80 9.55
N GLY A 85 -7.28 -17.52 8.30
CA GLY A 85 -6.28 -18.27 7.54
C GLY A 85 -4.83 -17.78 7.72
N GLY A 86 -4.57 -16.88 8.67
CA GLY A 86 -3.24 -16.38 9.00
C GLY A 86 -3.03 -14.90 8.72
N VAL A 87 -1.77 -14.47 8.88
CA VAL A 87 -1.29 -13.09 8.74
C VAL A 87 -0.50 -12.88 7.45
N SER A 88 -0.53 -11.66 6.93
CA SER A 88 0.31 -11.26 5.80
C SER A 88 0.65 -9.77 5.85
N THR A 89 1.89 -9.45 5.53
CA THR A 89 2.41 -8.09 5.42
C THR A 89 2.80 -7.81 3.98
N SER A 90 2.54 -6.60 3.52
CA SER A 90 3.01 -6.14 2.22
C SER A 90 3.41 -4.67 2.22
N ILE A 91 4.39 -4.36 1.40
CA ILE A 91 4.92 -3.03 1.17
C ILE A 91 4.45 -2.59 -0.22
N LYS A 92 3.79 -1.44 -0.31
CA LYS A 92 3.21 -0.90 -1.53
C LYS A 92 3.98 0.34 -1.98
N ASN A 93 4.41 0.31 -3.24
CA ASN A 93 5.11 1.40 -3.92
C ASN A 93 4.33 1.83 -5.17
N LYS A 94 4.72 2.94 -5.80
CA LYS A 94 4.09 3.41 -7.07
C LYS A 94 4.12 2.34 -8.17
N ARG A 95 5.17 1.52 -8.19
CA ARG A 95 5.40 0.44 -9.17
C ARG A 95 4.75 -0.90 -8.79
N GLY A 96 4.00 -1.01 -7.69
CA GLY A 96 3.30 -2.25 -7.32
C GLY A 96 3.37 -2.59 -5.84
N SER A 97 3.39 -3.88 -5.48
CA SER A 97 3.41 -4.33 -4.09
C SER A 97 4.30 -5.55 -3.89
N TYR A 98 5.11 -5.54 -2.83
CA TYR A 98 5.91 -6.68 -2.38
C TYR A 98 5.27 -7.30 -1.14
N ASN A 99 5.01 -8.61 -1.16
CA ASN A 99 4.48 -9.34 0.00
C ASN A 99 5.61 -10.15 0.64
N LEU A 100 5.83 -9.95 1.95
CA LEU A 100 6.97 -10.56 2.66
C LEU A 100 6.78 -12.06 2.86
N PHE A 101 5.56 -12.48 3.21
CA PHE A 101 5.28 -13.88 3.54
C PHE A 101 4.83 -14.71 2.35
N LYS A 102 4.26 -14.08 1.32
CA LYS A 102 3.69 -14.78 0.17
C LYS A 102 4.16 -14.15 -1.15
N PRO A 103 5.35 -14.50 -1.65
CA PRO A 103 5.95 -13.86 -2.82
C PRO A 103 5.10 -14.01 -4.10
N ASN A 104 4.29 -15.08 -4.20
CA ASN A 104 3.33 -15.28 -5.30
C ASN A 104 2.26 -14.17 -5.40
N TYR A 105 2.01 -13.42 -4.32
CA TYR A 105 1.02 -12.34 -4.27
C TYR A 105 1.65 -10.96 -4.50
N SER A 106 2.93 -10.91 -4.86
CA SER A 106 3.60 -9.67 -5.24
C SER A 106 3.20 -9.23 -6.64
N SER A 107 3.29 -7.93 -6.91
CA SER A 107 2.98 -7.33 -8.19
C SER A 107 3.96 -6.21 -8.55
N PHE A 108 4.30 -6.10 -9.82
CA PHE A 108 5.20 -5.08 -10.35
C PHE A 108 4.61 -4.52 -11.64
N LYS A 109 4.63 -3.20 -11.81
CA LYS A 109 4.10 -2.49 -12.96
C LYS A 109 5.18 -1.60 -13.55
N LEU A 110 5.46 -1.81 -14.83
CA LEU A 110 6.41 -1.05 -15.63
C LEU A 110 5.77 -0.74 -16.98
N ALA A 111 5.82 0.51 -17.43
CA ALA A 111 5.33 0.92 -18.75
C ALA A 111 3.91 0.41 -19.10
N GLY A 112 2.99 0.43 -18.12
CA GLY A 112 1.60 -0.04 -18.32
C GLY A 112 1.39 -1.55 -18.12
N VAL A 113 2.44 -2.37 -18.24
CA VAL A 113 2.38 -3.83 -18.08
C VAL A 113 2.50 -4.20 -16.60
N GLN A 114 1.55 -4.99 -16.09
CA GLN A 114 1.56 -5.51 -14.72
C GLN A 114 1.97 -6.99 -14.69
N VAL A 115 3.13 -7.27 -14.11
CA VAL A 115 3.63 -8.62 -13.82
C VAL A 115 3.20 -9.01 -12.40
N ARG A 116 2.84 -10.28 -12.20
CA ARG A 116 2.45 -10.86 -10.89
C ARG A 116 3.21 -12.17 -10.63
N GLY A 117 3.25 -12.58 -9.37
CA GLY A 117 3.89 -13.84 -8.97
C GLY A 117 5.33 -13.67 -8.49
N LYS A 118 6.08 -14.77 -8.43
CA LYS A 118 7.46 -14.80 -7.91
C LYS A 118 8.39 -13.83 -8.66
N ASN A 119 8.27 -13.76 -9.98
CA ASN A 119 9.07 -12.86 -10.81
C ASN A 119 8.79 -11.39 -10.48
N ALA A 120 7.53 -11.05 -10.15
CA ALA A 120 7.18 -9.71 -9.70
C ALA A 120 7.77 -9.37 -8.33
N ALA A 121 7.93 -10.36 -7.45
CA ALA A 121 8.60 -10.18 -6.16
C ALA A 121 10.08 -9.84 -6.34
N ALA A 122 10.78 -10.55 -7.23
CA ALA A 122 12.17 -10.26 -7.56
C ALA A 122 12.35 -8.84 -8.14
N LEU A 123 11.51 -8.46 -9.12
CA LEU A 123 11.55 -7.12 -9.71
C LEU A 123 11.22 -6.01 -8.70
N GLN A 124 10.25 -6.24 -7.82
CA GLN A 124 9.95 -5.33 -6.71
C GLN A 124 11.15 -5.15 -5.79
N LEU A 125 11.81 -6.25 -5.42
CA LEU A 125 12.96 -6.22 -4.51
C LEU A 125 14.13 -5.45 -5.12
N ILE A 126 14.44 -5.69 -6.40
CA ILE A 126 15.44 -4.91 -7.15
C ILE A 126 15.07 -3.43 -7.16
N GLY A 127 13.79 -3.11 -7.43
CA GLY A 127 13.31 -1.73 -7.45
C GLY A 127 13.40 -1.04 -6.08
N ILE A 128 13.17 -1.77 -4.98
CA ILE A 128 13.32 -1.26 -3.62
C ILE A 128 14.79 -1.02 -3.31
N VAL A 129 15.68 -1.97 -3.60
CA VAL A 129 17.13 -1.82 -3.38
C VAL A 129 17.69 -0.63 -4.16
N TRP A 130 17.33 -0.49 -5.44
CA TRP A 130 17.77 0.66 -6.24
C TRP A 130 17.27 1.99 -5.67
N SER A 131 16.01 2.04 -5.20
CA SER A 131 15.48 3.24 -4.57
C SER A 131 16.19 3.58 -3.26
N LEU A 132 16.59 2.57 -2.49
CA LEU A 132 17.36 2.75 -1.25
C LEU A 132 18.74 3.31 -1.57
N VAL A 133 19.46 2.73 -2.53
CA VAL A 133 20.78 3.21 -2.98
C VAL A 133 20.69 4.66 -3.42
N ALA A 134 19.73 5.01 -4.27
CA ALA A 134 19.53 6.40 -4.71
C ALA A 134 19.23 7.36 -3.54
N THR A 135 18.45 6.93 -2.55
CA THR A 135 18.17 7.73 -1.35
C THR A 135 19.42 7.90 -0.49
N VAL A 136 20.25 6.87 -0.32
CA VAL A 136 21.51 6.96 0.41
C VAL A 136 22.46 7.94 -0.27
N PHE A 137 22.63 7.86 -1.60
CA PHE A 137 23.44 8.83 -2.34
C PHE A 137 22.93 10.26 -2.17
N LYS A 138 21.61 10.49 -2.24
CA LYS A 138 21.02 11.82 -1.98
C LYS A 138 21.30 12.32 -0.57
N LEU A 139 21.19 11.43 0.42
CA LEU A 139 21.48 11.77 1.82
C LEU A 139 22.95 12.17 1.99
N LEU A 140 23.88 11.38 1.45
CA LEU A 140 25.30 11.69 1.48
C LEU A 140 25.62 13.01 0.77
N TRP A 141 24.99 13.28 -0.37
CA TRP A 141 25.11 14.55 -1.06
C TRP A 141 24.66 15.72 -0.19
N HIS A 142 23.49 15.62 0.45
CA HIS A 142 22.98 16.67 1.34
C HIS A 142 23.87 16.88 2.56
N ILE A 143 24.39 15.81 3.16
CA ILE A 143 25.36 15.90 4.26
C ILE A 143 26.65 16.58 3.79
N GLY A 144 27.16 16.22 2.61
CA GLY A 144 28.35 16.83 2.03
C GLY A 144 28.18 18.33 1.78
N VAL A 145 27.08 18.74 1.16
CA VAL A 145 26.76 20.17 0.95
C VAL A 145 26.61 20.90 2.28
N ALA A 146 25.91 20.30 3.25
CA ALA A 146 25.74 20.91 4.57
C ALA A 146 27.09 21.07 5.30
N ALA A 147 27.99 20.09 5.21
CA ALA A 147 29.32 20.17 5.79
C ALA A 147 30.17 21.27 5.13
N LEU A 148 30.16 21.35 3.79
CA LEU A 148 30.85 22.42 3.05
C LEU A 148 30.30 23.80 3.43
N TRP A 149 28.99 23.93 3.56
CA TRP A 149 28.34 25.16 3.99
C TRP A 149 28.73 25.57 5.41
N LEU A 150 28.80 24.59 6.33
CA LEU A 150 29.22 24.82 7.71
C LEU A 150 30.68 25.31 7.74
N VAL A 151 31.58 24.64 7.01
CA VAL A 151 32.99 25.07 6.90
C VAL A 151 33.10 26.49 6.36
N PHE A 152 32.36 26.81 5.29
CA PHE A 152 32.32 28.16 4.73
C PHE A 152 31.84 29.20 5.77
N LEU A 153 30.76 28.91 6.50
CA LEU A 153 30.25 29.78 7.55
C LEU A 153 31.26 29.97 8.69
N THR A 154 31.95 28.90 9.11
CA THR A 154 32.99 28.98 10.14
C THR A 154 34.14 29.87 9.68
N ILE A 155 34.64 29.70 8.46
CA ILE A 155 35.71 30.55 7.89
C ILE A 155 35.25 32.01 7.84
N LYS A 156 34.05 32.27 7.31
CA LYS A 156 33.49 33.61 7.25
C LYS A 156 33.40 34.26 8.63
N TRP A 157 32.88 33.52 9.61
CA TRP A 157 32.75 34.02 10.99
C TRP A 157 34.13 34.38 11.58
N VAL A 158 35.16 33.56 11.37
CA VAL A 158 36.53 33.87 11.81
C VAL A 158 37.05 35.14 11.15
N VAL A 159 36.87 35.28 9.83
CA VAL A 159 37.29 36.48 9.10
C VAL A 159 36.58 37.73 9.62
N ASP A 160 35.26 37.69 9.76
CA ASP A 160 34.44 38.80 10.27
C ASP A 160 34.86 39.16 11.72
N PHE A 161 35.15 38.16 12.55
CA PHE A 161 35.64 38.36 13.91
C PHE A 161 36.99 39.07 13.94
N VAL A 162 37.95 38.65 13.11
CA VAL A 162 39.29 39.27 13.03
C VAL A 162 39.20 40.72 12.52
N ILE A 163 38.40 40.97 11.48
CA ILE A 163 38.18 42.32 10.95
C ILE A 163 37.53 43.22 12.01
N GLY A 164 36.49 42.72 12.68
CA GLY A 164 35.81 43.45 13.75
C GLY A 164 36.76 43.78 14.91
N PHE A 165 37.60 42.83 15.31
CA PHE A 165 38.60 43.04 16.36
C PHE A 165 39.66 44.08 15.96
N TYR A 166 40.20 44.00 14.74
CA TYR A 166 41.18 44.96 14.23
C TYR A 166 40.63 46.38 14.17
N ASN A 167 39.41 46.54 13.65
CA ASN A 167 38.75 47.85 13.59
C ASN A 167 38.45 48.41 14.98
N GLY A 168 38.04 47.57 15.94
CA GLY A 168 37.83 47.98 17.33
C GLY A 168 39.11 48.46 18.01
N TYR A 169 40.23 47.75 17.80
CA TYR A 169 41.54 48.17 18.30
C TYR A 169 41.98 49.51 17.71
N LYS A 170 41.89 49.67 16.39
CA LYS A 170 42.27 50.92 15.70
C LYS A 170 41.42 52.13 16.10
N SER A 171 40.16 51.93 16.46
CA SER A 171 39.27 53.02 16.88
C SER A 171 39.46 53.45 18.33
N SER A 172 40.20 52.68 19.14
CA SER A 172 40.39 52.90 20.57
C SER A 172 41.76 53.45 20.95
N GLY A 173 42.70 53.54 19.99
CA GLY A 173 44.01 54.17 20.13
C GLY A 173 44.12 55.40 19.24
#